data_AF-A0A2T6BFS5-F1
#
_entry.id   AF-A0A2T6BFS5-F1
#
_cell.length_a   1.000
_cell.length_b   1.000
_cell.length_c   1.000
_cell.angle_alpha   90.00
_cell.angle_beta   90.00
_cell.angle_gamma   90.00
#
_symmetry.space_group_name_H-M   'P 1'
#
loop_
_entity.id
_entity.type
_entity.pdbx_description
1 polymer ?
#
loop_
_entity_poly.entity_id
_entity_poly.type
_entity_poly.pdbx_seq_one_letter_code
_entity_poly.pdbx_strand_id
1 'polypeptide(L)'
;MRALAVWLMLCGTAWSNELAPKPHELDALYVAGEVQLDLTRSPVAPYVALPGDIRLYKHGAQIRAEDRSGHRPALCSLELAMTLRAMAETCRGLARPDHLRVMDTAIDAHIAFIAENHVPPRPRREVRFLIAQRMSETYLRLKDRRLCSEREMSRWVPFVREIDDGTFSATLDASLKADRLPVADPCQSN
;
A
#
# COMPACT_ATOMS: atom_id res chain seq x y z
N MET A 1 9.25 -17.01 -10.10
CA MET A 1 7.86 -17.35 -9.70
C MET A 1 7.70 -17.94 -8.29
N ARG A 2 8.71 -18.58 -7.65
CA ARG A 2 8.55 -19.15 -6.28
C ARG A 2 8.72 -18.16 -5.12
N ALA A 3 9.34 -17.00 -5.33
CA ALA A 3 9.48 -15.97 -4.28
C ALA A 3 8.15 -15.26 -3.95
N LEU A 4 7.25 -15.14 -4.94
CA LEU A 4 5.96 -14.45 -4.83
C LEU A 4 4.94 -15.16 -3.91
N ALA A 5 5.05 -16.48 -3.74
CA ALA A 5 4.12 -17.24 -2.89
C ALA A 5 4.35 -17.00 -1.38
N VAL A 6 5.55 -16.54 -0.99
CA VAL A 6 5.89 -16.24 0.41
C VAL A 6 5.36 -14.86 0.83
N TRP A 7 5.09 -13.96 -0.12
CA TRP A 7 4.54 -12.62 0.11
C TRP A 7 3.12 -12.63 0.71
N LEU A 8 2.35 -13.67 0.44
CA LEU A 8 0.91 -13.74 0.74
C LEU A 8 0.59 -14.00 2.24
N MET A 9 1.54 -14.47 3.04
CA MET A 9 1.25 -14.91 4.42
C MET A 9 1.43 -13.81 5.49
N LEU A 10 1.87 -12.61 5.12
CA LEU A 10 2.11 -11.52 6.09
C LEU A 10 1.14 -10.33 5.96
N CYS A 11 0.33 -10.28 4.89
CA CYS A 11 -0.64 -9.20 4.64
C CYS A 11 -1.84 -9.34 5.58
N GLY A 12 -1.72 -8.75 6.77
CA GLY A 12 -2.82 -8.59 7.70
C GLY A 12 -3.71 -7.43 7.26
N THR A 13 -4.85 -7.75 6.67
CA THR A 13 -5.89 -6.90 6.05
C THR A 13 -6.49 -5.78 6.93
N ALA A 14 -6.08 -5.62 8.19
CA ALA A 14 -6.70 -4.69 9.12
C ALA A 14 -6.12 -3.27 9.08
N TRP A 15 -4.82 -3.12 8.86
CA TRP A 15 -4.14 -1.82 9.02
C TRP A 15 -4.22 -0.92 7.78
N SER A 16 -4.19 -1.51 6.59
CA SER A 16 -4.33 -0.78 5.34
C SER A 16 -5.70 -0.07 5.25
N ASN A 17 -6.72 -0.54 5.99
CA ASN A 17 -7.99 0.17 6.17
C ASN A 17 -7.89 1.48 6.95
N GLU A 18 -6.84 1.73 7.74
CA GLU A 18 -6.64 3.00 8.48
C GLU A 18 -6.12 4.13 7.58
N LEU A 19 -5.35 3.76 6.56
CA LEU A 19 -4.82 4.65 5.54
C LEU A 19 -5.70 4.74 4.29
N ALA A 20 -6.63 3.80 4.10
CA ALA A 20 -7.64 3.90 3.07
C ALA A 20 -8.77 4.86 3.51
N PRO A 21 -9.39 5.58 2.55
CA PRO A 21 -10.61 6.34 2.81
C PRO A 21 -11.69 5.46 3.42
N LYS A 22 -12.32 5.95 4.48
CA LYS A 22 -13.39 5.28 5.21
C LYS A 22 -14.71 5.40 4.43
N PRO A 23 -15.65 4.44 4.58
CA PRO A 23 -16.92 4.48 3.87
C PRO A 23 -17.69 5.80 4.02
N HIS A 24 -17.69 6.41 5.21
CA HIS A 24 -18.37 7.69 5.44
C HIS A 24 -17.66 8.90 4.81
N GLU A 25 -16.33 8.83 4.60
CA GLU A 25 -15.59 9.86 3.86
C GLU A 25 -15.94 9.77 2.36
N LEU A 26 -16.15 8.56 1.85
CA LEU A 26 -16.62 8.31 0.48
C LEU A 26 -18.12 8.67 0.30
N ASP A 27 -18.94 8.49 1.34
CA ASP A 27 -20.36 8.89 1.31
C ASP A 27 -20.51 10.40 1.09
N ALA A 28 -19.65 11.21 1.71
CA ALA A 28 -19.67 12.66 1.54
C ALA A 28 -19.42 13.07 0.06
N LEU A 29 -18.51 12.38 -0.63
CA LEU A 29 -18.24 12.61 -2.07
C LEU A 29 -19.42 12.19 -2.94
N TYR A 30 -20.07 11.07 -2.59
CA TYR A 30 -21.24 10.59 -3.32
C TYR A 30 -22.44 11.55 -3.17
N VAL A 31 -22.62 12.16 -1.99
CA VAL A 31 -23.74 13.06 -1.69
C VAL A 31 -23.50 14.49 -2.20
N ALA A 32 -22.25 14.95 -2.25
CA ALA A 32 -21.92 16.31 -2.71
C ALA A 32 -22.19 16.55 -4.22
N GLY A 33 -22.53 15.52 -5.00
CA GLY A 33 -22.82 15.67 -6.43
C GLY A 33 -21.60 16.08 -7.28
N GLU A 34 -20.41 16.15 -6.67
CA GLU A 34 -19.14 16.45 -7.34
C GLU A 34 -18.66 15.31 -8.24
N VAL A 35 -19.43 14.22 -8.33
CA VAL A 35 -19.04 13.04 -9.10
C VAL A 35 -20.12 12.61 -10.09
N GLN A 36 -19.71 12.51 -11.36
CA GLN A 36 -20.57 12.04 -12.43
C GLN A 36 -20.70 10.51 -12.38
N LEU A 37 -21.96 10.06 -12.30
CA LEU A 37 -22.32 8.65 -12.49
C LEU A 37 -22.19 8.31 -13.99
N ASP A 38 -21.18 7.52 -14.36
CA ASP A 38 -21.08 7.00 -15.73
C ASP A 38 -21.93 5.73 -15.86
N LEU A 39 -23.19 5.93 -16.27
CA LEU A 39 -24.15 4.86 -16.54
C LEU A 39 -23.90 4.17 -17.90
N THR A 40 -22.95 4.63 -18.71
CA THR A 40 -22.79 4.18 -20.11
C THR A 40 -21.79 3.05 -20.30
N ARG A 41 -20.96 2.72 -19.29
CA ARG A 41 -19.84 1.76 -19.43
C ARG A 41 -19.86 0.52 -18.52
N SER A 42 -20.92 0.26 -17.75
CA SER A 42 -20.98 -0.95 -16.90
C SER A 42 -22.39 -1.54 -16.83
N PRO A 43 -22.61 -2.83 -17.14
CA PRO A 43 -23.87 -3.52 -16.90
C PRO A 43 -24.09 -3.86 -15.40
N VAL A 44 -23.11 -3.55 -14.55
CA VAL A 44 -23.07 -3.91 -13.13
C VAL A 44 -23.04 -2.63 -12.30
N ALA A 45 -24.23 -2.23 -11.80
CA ALA A 45 -24.51 -1.14 -10.86
C ALA A 45 -24.02 0.28 -11.22
N PRO A 46 -24.78 1.33 -10.83
CA PRO A 46 -24.31 2.72 -10.95
C PRO A 46 -23.03 2.92 -10.12
N TYR A 47 -22.00 3.51 -10.73
CA TYR A 47 -20.72 3.82 -10.08
C TYR A 47 -20.31 5.27 -10.31
N VAL A 48 -19.51 5.78 -9.38
CA VAL A 48 -19.02 7.16 -9.29
C VAL A 48 -17.53 7.15 -9.65
N ALA A 49 -17.13 7.85 -10.71
CA ALA A 49 -15.73 7.91 -11.15
C ALA A 49 -14.98 9.05 -10.46
N LEU A 50 -13.96 8.74 -9.66
CA LEU A 50 -13.10 9.76 -9.04
C LEU A 50 -11.91 10.11 -9.95
N PRO A 51 -11.22 11.25 -9.77
CA PRO A 51 -9.98 11.55 -10.49
C PRO A 51 -8.98 10.40 -10.37
N GLY A 52 -8.54 9.87 -11.52
CA GLY A 52 -7.82 8.60 -11.61
C GLY A 52 -8.66 7.45 -12.14
N ASP A 53 -8.08 6.26 -12.26
CA ASP A 53 -8.82 5.04 -12.66
C ASP A 53 -9.58 4.43 -11.47
N ILE A 54 -10.28 5.25 -10.68
CA ILE A 54 -11.00 4.78 -9.48
C ILE A 54 -12.51 4.76 -9.74
N ARG A 55 -13.16 3.71 -9.26
CA ARG A 55 -14.62 3.59 -9.27
C ARG A 55 -15.17 3.36 -7.87
N LEU A 56 -16.16 4.14 -7.47
CA LEU A 56 -16.93 3.92 -6.27
C LEU A 56 -18.24 3.22 -6.61
N TYR A 57 -18.48 2.06 -6.01
CA TYR A 57 -19.72 1.30 -6.14
C TYR A 57 -20.52 1.39 -4.84
N LYS A 58 -21.82 1.66 -4.97
CA LYS A 58 -22.75 1.63 -3.83
C LYS A 58 -23.56 0.34 -3.85
N HIS A 59 -23.37 -0.50 -2.84
CA HIS A 59 -24.15 -1.71 -2.60
C HIS A 59 -24.93 -1.56 -1.29
N GLY A 60 -26.20 -1.16 -1.40
CA GLY A 60 -27.03 -0.86 -0.22
C GLY A 60 -26.47 0.32 0.57
N ALA A 61 -26.09 0.07 1.83
CA ALA A 61 -25.47 1.05 2.73
C ALA A 61 -23.93 1.06 2.68
N GLN A 62 -23.30 0.24 1.83
CA GLN A 62 -21.84 0.13 1.74
C GLN A 62 -21.33 0.76 0.44
N ILE A 63 -20.30 1.59 0.55
CA ILE A 63 -19.50 2.06 -0.58
C ILE A 63 -18.20 1.24 -0.65
N ARG A 64 -17.86 0.77 -1.85
CA ARG A 64 -16.58 0.11 -2.15
C ARG A 64 -15.85 0.91 -3.21
N ALA A 65 -14.55 1.11 -3.01
CA ALA A 65 -13.67 1.66 -4.04
C ALA A 65 -12.95 0.53 -4.78
N GLU A 66 -12.91 0.61 -6.10
CA GLU A 66 -12.11 -0.23 -6.98
C GLU A 66 -11.07 0.65 -7.66
N ASP A 67 -9.81 0.21 -7.64
CA ASP A 67 -8.72 0.79 -8.42
C ASP A 67 -8.54 -0.02 -9.71
N ARG A 68 -8.72 0.64 -10.85
CA ARG A 68 -8.62 0.08 -12.21
C ARG A 68 -7.36 0.52 -12.95
N SER A 69 -6.43 1.19 -12.28
CA SER A 69 -5.18 1.69 -12.88
C SER A 69 -4.25 0.60 -13.42
N GLY A 70 -4.55 -0.68 -13.16
CA GLY A 70 -3.74 -1.83 -13.58
C GLY A 70 -2.47 -2.01 -12.74
N HIS A 71 -2.22 -1.13 -11.77
CA HIS A 71 -1.12 -1.22 -10.83
C HIS A 71 -1.52 -2.02 -9.57
N ARG A 72 -0.53 -2.63 -8.91
CA ARG A 72 -0.75 -3.27 -7.60
C ARG A 72 -1.24 -2.23 -6.58
N PRO A 73 -2.08 -2.58 -5.59
CA PRO A 73 -2.56 -1.59 -4.63
C PRO A 73 -1.41 -0.92 -3.90
N ALA A 74 -1.44 0.42 -3.83
CA ALA A 74 -0.32 1.23 -3.33
C ALA A 74 0.05 0.89 -1.87
N LEU A 75 -0.93 0.47 -1.06
CA LEU A 75 -0.65 0.12 0.34
C LEU A 75 0.07 -1.23 0.49
N CYS A 76 0.04 -2.11 -0.51
CA CYS A 76 0.75 -3.39 -0.46
C CYS A 76 2.27 -3.20 -0.56
N SER A 77 2.75 -2.31 -1.44
CA SER A 77 4.19 -2.01 -1.56
C SER A 77 4.71 -1.24 -0.35
N LEU A 78 3.87 -0.40 0.27
CA LEU A 78 4.19 0.23 1.55
C LEU A 78 4.37 -0.80 2.66
N GLU A 79 3.42 -1.73 2.83
CA GLU A 79 3.50 -2.76 3.89
C GLU A 79 4.76 -3.63 3.75
N LEU A 80 5.13 -3.95 2.52
CA LEU A 80 6.37 -4.63 2.21
C LEU A 80 7.60 -3.81 2.64
N ALA A 81 7.69 -2.55 2.19
CA ALA A 81 8.82 -1.68 2.49
C ALA A 81 9.00 -1.52 4.01
N MET A 82 7.91 -1.31 4.75
CA MET A 82 7.92 -1.24 6.21
C MET A 82 8.35 -2.56 6.85
N THR A 83 7.83 -3.69 6.38
CA THR A 83 8.15 -5.02 6.93
C THR A 83 9.64 -5.33 6.77
N LEU A 84 10.19 -5.08 5.60
CA LEU A 84 11.60 -5.28 5.32
C LEU A 84 12.49 -4.33 6.10
N ARG A 85 12.09 -3.06 6.20
CA ARG A 85 12.81 -2.07 6.99
C ARG A 85 12.88 -2.49 8.46
N ALA A 86 11.76 -2.96 9.02
CA ALA A 86 11.69 -3.48 10.38
C ALA A 86 12.49 -4.79 10.55
N MET A 87 12.42 -5.70 9.56
CA MET A 87 13.21 -6.93 9.57
C MET A 87 14.70 -6.66 9.56
N ALA A 88 15.16 -5.69 8.76
CA ALA A 88 16.56 -5.32 8.67
C ALA A 88 17.10 -4.69 9.98
N GLU A 89 16.24 -4.05 10.78
CA GLU A 89 16.61 -3.62 12.15
C GLU A 89 16.74 -4.80 13.12
N THR A 90 15.89 -5.81 12.99
CA THR A 90 15.92 -6.98 13.88
C THR A 90 16.99 -8.01 13.49
N CYS A 91 17.26 -8.19 12.20
CA CYS A 91 18.12 -9.24 11.66
C CYS A 91 19.37 -8.65 11.03
N ARG A 92 20.48 -8.68 11.79
CA ARG A 92 21.78 -8.20 11.31
C ARG A 92 22.19 -8.96 10.05
N GLY A 93 22.66 -8.22 9.04
CA GLY A 93 23.15 -8.78 7.79
C GLY A 93 22.08 -9.01 6.72
N LEU A 94 20.80 -8.76 7.02
CA LEU A 94 19.72 -8.88 6.03
C LEU A 94 19.82 -7.81 4.93
N ALA A 95 20.16 -6.57 5.31
CA ALA A 95 20.24 -5.43 4.40
C ALA A 95 21.43 -4.54 4.76
N ARG A 96 21.99 -3.87 3.76
CA ARG A 96 23.06 -2.89 3.91
C ARG A 96 22.50 -1.48 4.17
N PRO A 97 23.31 -0.53 4.69
CA PRO A 97 22.83 0.84 4.95
C PRO A 97 22.24 1.56 3.74
N ASP A 98 22.75 1.29 2.52
CA ASP A 98 22.19 1.80 1.27
C ASP A 98 20.78 1.24 0.98
N HIS A 99 20.54 -0.05 1.26
CA HIS A 99 19.22 -0.66 1.14
C HIS A 99 18.21 0.00 2.07
N LEU A 100 18.61 0.28 3.32
CA LEU A 100 17.75 0.96 4.29
C LEU A 100 17.31 2.35 3.79
N ARG A 101 18.24 3.11 3.19
CA ARG A 101 17.91 4.42 2.61
C ARG A 101 16.92 4.32 1.45
N VAL A 102 17.03 3.28 0.62
CA VAL A 102 16.06 3.05 -0.47
C VAL A 102 14.68 2.74 0.10
N MET A 103 14.60 1.90 1.14
CA MET A 103 13.33 1.60 1.82
C MET A 103 12.73 2.85 2.49
N ASP A 104 13.55 3.65 3.18
CA ASP A 104 13.10 4.90 3.82
C ASP A 104 12.59 5.90 2.78
N THR A 105 13.28 6.05 1.65
CA THR A 105 12.84 6.88 0.51
C THR A 105 11.52 6.40 -0.06
N ALA A 106 11.34 5.08 -0.20
CA ALA A 106 10.08 4.50 -0.67
C ALA A 106 8.92 4.75 0.30
N ILE A 107 9.16 4.67 1.61
CA ILE A 107 8.17 4.96 2.64
C ILE A 107 7.77 6.45 2.59
N ASP A 108 8.73 7.36 2.45
CA ASP A 108 8.43 8.80 2.30
C ASP A 108 7.65 9.11 1.01
N ALA A 109 7.95 8.44 -0.10
CA ALA A 109 7.18 8.56 -1.35
C ALA A 109 5.72 8.11 -1.15
N HIS A 110 5.51 7.00 -0.44
CA HIS A 110 4.18 6.54 -0.04
C HIS A 110 3.46 7.53 0.88
N ILE A 111 4.15 8.16 1.84
CA ILE A 111 3.55 9.20 2.70
C ILE A 111 3.01 10.35 1.85
N ALA A 112 3.79 10.83 0.88
CA ALA A 112 3.37 11.91 -0.01
C ALA A 112 2.16 11.48 -0.85
N PHE A 113 2.25 10.32 -1.49
CA PHE A 113 1.18 9.76 -2.31
C PHE A 113 -0.14 9.61 -1.51
N ILE A 114 -0.10 8.99 -0.33
CA ILE A 114 -1.29 8.80 0.51
C ILE A 114 -1.86 10.14 0.95
N ALA A 115 -1.03 11.07 1.40
CA ALA A 115 -1.50 12.38 1.86
C ALA A 115 -2.26 13.15 0.76
N GLU A 116 -1.75 13.09 -0.47
CA GLU A 116 -2.30 13.78 -1.64
C GLU A 116 -3.52 13.09 -2.24
N ASN A 117 -3.54 11.75 -2.25
CA ASN A 117 -4.58 10.96 -2.91
C ASN A 117 -5.63 10.39 -1.94
N HIS A 118 -5.49 10.60 -0.63
CA HIS A 118 -6.56 10.32 0.31
C HIS A 118 -7.73 11.28 0.07
N VAL A 119 -8.95 10.83 0.34
CA VAL A 119 -10.14 11.69 0.25
C VAL A 119 -10.92 11.67 1.56
N PRO A 120 -11.05 12.82 2.26
CA PRO A 120 -10.39 14.10 1.96
C PRO A 120 -8.85 14.00 2.08
N PRO A 121 -8.08 14.89 1.43
CA PRO A 121 -6.62 14.90 1.57
C PRO A 121 -6.20 14.97 3.04
N ARG A 122 -5.22 14.16 3.43
CA ARG A 122 -4.72 14.12 4.81
C ARG A 122 -3.40 14.86 4.94
N PRO A 123 -3.14 15.56 6.06
CA PRO A 123 -1.84 16.15 6.31
C PRO A 123 -0.73 15.08 6.30
N ARG A 124 0.37 15.33 5.57
CA ARG A 124 1.53 14.41 5.51
C ARG A 124 2.05 14.00 6.90
N ARG A 125 1.98 14.90 7.89
CA ARG A 125 2.39 14.64 9.27
C ARG A 125 1.54 13.55 9.94
N GLU A 126 0.24 13.55 9.67
CA GLU A 126 -0.70 12.54 10.19
C GLU A 126 -0.41 11.17 9.57
N VAL A 127 -0.29 11.11 8.25
CA VAL A 127 0.07 9.89 7.52
C VAL A 127 1.40 9.32 8.01
N ARG A 128 2.42 10.18 8.17
CA ARG A 128 3.72 9.79 8.73
C ARG A 128 3.60 9.22 10.14
N PHE A 129 2.76 9.80 10.99
CA PHE A 129 2.53 9.30 12.35
C PHE A 129 1.92 7.90 12.33
N LEU A 130 0.87 7.67 11.52
CA LEU A 130 0.23 6.36 11.38
C LEU A 130 1.19 5.29 10.85
N ILE A 131 2.01 5.63 9.86
CA ILE A 131 3.05 4.75 9.33
C ILE A 131 4.12 4.44 10.38
N ALA A 132 4.58 5.43 11.14
CA ALA A 132 5.57 5.22 12.20
C ALA A 132 5.03 4.33 13.35
N GLN A 133 3.76 4.49 13.73
CA GLN A 133 3.10 3.59 14.68
C GLN A 133 3.10 2.16 14.16
N ARG A 134 2.70 1.96 12.89
CA ARG A 134 2.68 0.63 12.29
C ARG A 134 4.04 -0.01 12.15
N MET A 135 5.05 0.76 11.77
CA MET A 135 6.43 0.27 11.70
C MET A 135 6.89 -0.20 13.09
N SER A 136 6.54 0.53 14.14
CA SER A 136 6.85 0.16 15.53
C SER A 136 6.15 -1.15 15.93
N GLU A 137 4.85 -1.30 15.64
CA GLU A 137 4.12 -2.54 15.86
C GLU A 137 4.72 -3.72 15.08
N THR A 138 5.08 -3.48 13.82
CA THR A 138 5.66 -4.48 12.94
C THR A 138 7.02 -4.93 13.47
N TYR A 139 7.85 -3.99 13.90
CA TYR A 139 9.13 -4.26 14.55
C TYR A 139 8.96 -5.14 15.79
N LEU A 140 8.05 -4.77 16.71
CA LEU A 140 7.80 -5.55 17.94
C LEU A 140 7.35 -6.97 17.61
N ARG A 141 6.39 -7.12 16.69
CA ARG A 141 5.91 -8.42 16.22
C ARG A 141 7.02 -9.30 15.64
N LEU A 142 7.92 -8.71 14.85
CA LEU A 142 9.03 -9.44 14.22
C LEU A 142 10.10 -9.84 15.24
N LYS A 143 10.39 -8.95 16.20
CA LYS A 143 11.33 -9.18 17.29
C LYS A 143 10.90 -10.36 18.15
N ASP A 144 9.62 -10.44 18.51
CA ASP A 144 9.07 -11.54 19.33
C ASP A 144 9.12 -12.90 18.63
N ARG A 145 8.99 -12.90 17.30
CA ARG A 145 8.99 -14.12 16.48
C ARG A 145 10.39 -14.68 16.18
N ARG A 146 11.47 -14.00 16.57
CA ARG A 146 12.87 -14.41 16.32
C ARG A 146 13.14 -14.82 14.86
N LEU A 147 12.66 -14.05 13.89
CA LEU A 147 12.65 -14.38 12.46
C LEU A 147 14.01 -14.21 11.75
N CYS A 148 15.13 -14.31 12.47
CA CYS A 148 16.47 -14.10 11.92
C CYS A 148 17.21 -15.41 11.61
N SER A 149 16.48 -16.51 11.41
CA SER A 149 17.08 -17.74 10.89
C SER A 149 17.51 -17.54 9.42
N GLU A 150 18.55 -18.25 8.99
CA GLU A 150 19.01 -18.21 7.58
C GLU A 150 17.88 -18.55 6.59
N ARG A 151 17.00 -19.49 6.96
CA ARG A 151 15.83 -19.84 6.17
C ARG A 151 14.85 -18.67 6.03
N GLU A 152 14.61 -17.91 7.09
CA GLU A 152 13.73 -16.74 7.03
C GLU A 152 14.39 -15.59 6.26
N MET A 153 15.68 -15.33 6.48
CA MET A 153 16.41 -14.28 5.77
C MET A 153 16.54 -14.57 4.26
N SER A 154 16.73 -15.82 3.86
CA SER A 154 16.84 -16.20 2.44
C SER A 154 15.56 -15.94 1.64
N ARG A 155 14.39 -15.86 2.28
CA ARG A 155 13.12 -15.49 1.62
C ARG A 155 13.12 -14.05 1.10
N TRP A 156 13.94 -13.19 1.67
CA TRP A 156 14.01 -11.77 1.35
C TRP A 156 15.13 -11.42 0.36
N VAL A 157 16.04 -12.36 0.08
CA VAL A 157 17.13 -12.17 -0.89
C VAL A 157 16.64 -11.67 -2.26
N PRO A 158 15.53 -12.17 -2.85
CA PRO A 158 15.04 -11.64 -4.11
C PRO A 158 14.70 -10.15 -4.04
N PHE A 159 14.11 -9.69 -2.94
CA PHE A 159 13.79 -8.28 -2.78
C PHE A 159 15.04 -7.41 -2.60
N VAL A 160 16.00 -7.89 -1.81
CA VAL A 160 17.29 -7.19 -1.66
C VAL A 160 17.97 -7.03 -3.02
N ARG A 161 17.87 -8.03 -3.91
CA ARG A 161 18.36 -7.93 -5.29
C ARG A 161 17.61 -6.90 -6.13
N GLU A 162 16.28 -6.83 -6.00
CA GLU A 162 15.47 -5.80 -6.68
C GLU A 162 15.81 -4.38 -6.21
N ILE A 163 16.29 -4.21 -4.96
CA ILE A 163 16.86 -2.95 -4.52
C ILE A 163 18.22 -2.70 -5.19
N ASP A 164 19.10 -3.70 -5.22
CA ASP A 164 20.45 -3.59 -5.80
C ASP A 164 20.42 -3.24 -7.29
N ASP A 165 19.50 -3.83 -8.06
CA ASP A 165 19.38 -3.60 -9.50
C ASP A 165 18.48 -2.42 -9.89
N GLY A 166 17.88 -1.75 -8.89
CA GLY A 166 17.01 -0.58 -9.08
C GLY A 166 15.59 -0.89 -9.58
N THR A 167 15.26 -2.16 -9.83
CA THR A 167 13.92 -2.59 -10.28
C THR A 167 12.85 -2.20 -9.28
N PHE A 168 13.15 -2.27 -7.97
CA PHE A 168 12.24 -1.86 -6.91
C PHE A 168 11.83 -0.38 -7.06
N SER A 169 12.81 0.52 -7.16
CA SER A 169 12.55 1.96 -7.28
C SER A 169 11.80 2.29 -8.56
N ALA A 170 12.17 1.68 -9.69
CA ALA A 170 11.49 1.89 -10.97
C ALA A 170 10.01 1.43 -10.92
N THR A 171 9.74 0.29 -10.29
CA THR A 171 8.38 -0.25 -10.12
C THR A 171 7.56 0.64 -9.19
N LEU A 172 8.18 1.12 -8.11
CA LEU A 172 7.54 2.04 -7.17
C LEU A 172 7.17 3.36 -7.84
N ASP A 173 8.11 3.99 -8.54
CA ASP A 173 7.88 5.26 -9.24
C ASP A 173 6.74 5.14 -10.26
N ALA A 174 6.70 4.05 -11.03
CA ALA A 174 5.61 3.80 -11.96
C ALA A 174 4.26 3.66 -11.23
N SER A 175 4.26 3.01 -10.07
CA SER A 175 3.05 2.75 -9.29
C SER A 175 2.50 3.96 -8.53
N LEU A 176 3.36 4.92 -8.18
CA LEU A 176 2.99 6.13 -7.42
C LEU A 176 2.72 7.36 -8.29
N LYS A 177 3.14 7.35 -9.56
CA LYS A 177 2.82 8.41 -10.53
C LYS A 177 1.39 8.37 -11.08
N ALA A 178 0.67 7.26 -10.86
CA ALA A 178 -0.70 7.14 -11.28
C ALA A 178 -1.62 7.87 -10.30
N ASP A 179 -2.48 8.77 -10.81
CA ASP A 179 -3.55 9.39 -10.02
C ASP A 179 -4.54 8.29 -9.62
N ARG A 180 -4.51 7.86 -8.35
CA ARG A 180 -5.38 6.79 -7.83
C ARG A 180 -5.47 6.81 -6.30
N LEU A 181 -6.52 6.22 -5.72
CA LEU A 181 -6.71 6.17 -4.27
C LEU A 181 -5.67 5.26 -3.62
N PRO A 182 -5.27 5.54 -2.36
CA PRO A 182 -4.44 4.63 -1.56
C PRO A 182 -5.28 3.44 -1.09
N VAL A 183 -5.67 2.56 -2.01
CA VAL A 183 -6.46 1.36 -1.69
C VAL A 183 -5.60 0.23 -1.16
N ALA A 184 -6.22 -0.53 -0.26
CA ALA A 184 -5.64 -1.62 0.51
C ALA A 184 -5.81 -3.00 -0.15
N ASP A 185 -6.94 -3.21 -0.83
CA ASP A 185 -7.49 -4.55 -1.02
C ASP A 185 -8.14 -4.70 -2.40
N PRO A 186 -7.93 -5.83 -3.09
CA PRO A 186 -7.07 -6.93 -2.68
C PRO A 186 -5.63 -6.78 -3.18
N CYS A 187 -4.65 -7.13 -2.33
CA CYS A 187 -3.28 -7.40 -2.75
C CYS A 187 -3.28 -8.69 -3.61
N GLN A 188 -3.87 -8.65 -4.81
CA GLN A 188 -3.90 -9.78 -5.74
C GLN A 188 -2.68 -9.76 -6.65
N SER A 189 -2.12 -10.95 -6.86
CA SER A 189 -1.13 -11.21 -7.90
C SER A 189 -1.84 -11.34 -9.25
N ASN A 190 -1.48 -10.50 -10.22
CA ASN A 190 -1.42 -10.95 -11.61
C ASN A 190 -0.10 -11.68 -11.82
#